data_AF-A0A1V5UWV4-F1
#
_entry.id   AF-A0A1V5UWV4-F1
#
_cell.length_a   1.000
_cell.length_b   1.000
_cell.length_c   1.000
_cell.angle_alpha   90.00
_cell.angle_beta   90.00
_cell.angle_gamma   90.00
#
_symmetry.space_group_name_H-M   'P 1'
#
loop_
_entity.id
_entity.type
_entity.pdbx_description
1 polymer ?
#
loop_
_entity_poly.entity_id
_entity_poly.type
_entity_poly.pdbx_seq_one_letter_code
_entity_poly.pdbx_strand_id
1 'polypeptide(L)'
;MINFNALTKPPFSPIETNTFRFFKLFPDLPKSLTKLLARITPILALIGGIINLLSLFSHPFLINPLRPLSLIISGILLLVAYKPLKQRQSLGITLLFWSSLTHGLINFVWHLSPSIVLTTALSLYFLYQIRPHYNHRQ
;
A
#
# COMPACT_ATOMS: atom_id res chain seq x y z
N MET A 1 -20.85 -3.87 -18.42
CA MET A 1 -20.15 -2.57 -18.30
C MET A 1 -19.87 -2.31 -16.83
N ILE A 2 -18.59 -2.26 -16.43
CA ILE A 2 -18.22 -1.94 -15.05
C ILE A 2 -18.52 -0.45 -14.83
N ASN A 3 -19.38 -0.15 -13.86
CA ASN A 3 -19.77 1.22 -13.54
C ASN A 3 -18.63 1.92 -12.80
N PHE A 4 -17.80 2.69 -13.52
CA PHE A 4 -16.70 3.46 -12.96
C PHE A 4 -17.14 4.54 -11.96
N ASN A 5 -18.43 4.92 -11.92
CA ASN A 5 -18.97 5.83 -10.91
C ASN A 5 -19.12 5.19 -9.51
N ALA A 6 -19.05 3.86 -9.41
CA ALA A 6 -19.00 3.16 -8.13
C ALA A 6 -17.66 3.34 -7.41
N LEU A 7 -16.63 3.81 -8.12
CA LEU A 7 -15.27 4.05 -7.60
C LEU A 7 -15.06 5.54 -7.27
N THR A 8 -16.06 6.20 -6.68
CA THR A 8 -16.01 7.67 -6.44
C THR A 8 -15.54 8.07 -5.04
N LYS A 9 -15.42 7.10 -4.12
CA LYS A 9 -14.78 7.25 -2.82
C LYS A 9 -14.16 5.90 -2.47
N PRO A 10 -12.86 5.82 -2.13
CA PRO A 10 -12.35 4.59 -1.57
C PRO A 10 -13.07 4.31 -0.24
N PRO A 11 -13.04 3.07 0.26
CA PRO A 11 -12.38 1.90 -0.33
C PRO A 11 -12.97 1.51 -1.69
N PHE A 12 -12.12 1.20 -2.66
CA PHE A 12 -12.52 0.87 -4.03
C PHE A 12 -12.81 -0.63 -4.21
N SER A 13 -12.52 -1.44 -3.18
CA SER A 13 -12.79 -2.88 -3.18
C SER A 13 -13.40 -3.37 -1.86
N PRO A 14 -14.14 -4.49 -1.87
CA PRO A 14 -14.65 -5.12 -0.66
C PRO A 14 -13.56 -5.53 0.32
N ILE A 15 -12.40 -5.98 -0.19
CA ILE A 15 -11.26 -6.40 0.62
C ILE A 15 -10.70 -5.20 1.41
N GLU A 16 -10.49 -4.07 0.73
CA GLU A 16 -10.03 -2.82 1.37
C GLU A 16 -11.04 -2.35 2.43
N THR A 17 -12.35 -2.49 2.15
CA THR A 17 -13.43 -2.14 3.10
C THR A 17 -13.37 -2.98 4.37
N ASN A 18 -13.26 -4.31 4.23
CA ASN A 18 -13.22 -5.23 5.35
C ASN A 18 -11.97 -5.03 6.20
N THR A 19 -10.82 -4.85 5.54
CA THR A 19 -9.55 -4.57 6.21
C THR A 19 -9.59 -3.27 7.01
N PHE A 20 -10.11 -2.19 6.45
CA PHE A 20 -10.23 -0.92 7.18
C PHE A 20 -11.29 -0.94 8.27
N ARG A 21 -12.37 -1.72 8.10
CA ARG A 21 -13.34 -1.94 9.18
C ARG A 21 -12.68 -2.61 10.38
N PHE A 22 -11.81 -3.58 10.15
CA PHE A 22 -11.05 -4.24 11.20
C PHE A 22 -10.15 -3.25 11.96
N PHE A 23 -9.45 -2.36 11.24
CA PHE A 23 -8.58 -1.37 11.89
C PHE A 23 -9.28 -0.28 12.70
N LYS A 24 -10.60 -0.13 12.53
CA LYS A 24 -11.41 0.75 13.38
C LYS A 24 -11.42 0.32 14.86
N LEU A 25 -11.07 -0.94 15.16
CA LEU A 25 -10.98 -1.46 16.51
C LEU A 25 -9.71 -1.00 17.26
N PHE A 26 -8.73 -0.45 16.54
CA PHE A 26 -7.44 -0.05 17.10
C PHE A 26 -7.45 1.45 17.48
N PRO A 27 -6.67 1.83 18.52
CA PRO A 27 -6.66 3.20 19.02
C PRO A 27 -5.99 4.17 18.05
N ASP A 28 -6.63 5.32 17.79
CA ASP A 28 -6.12 6.30 16.84
C ASP A 28 -4.74 6.86 17.20
N LEU A 29 -3.93 7.11 16.17
CA LEU A 29 -2.63 7.74 16.36
C LEU A 29 -2.81 9.24 16.69
N PRO A 30 -1.89 9.83 17.48
CA PRO A 30 -1.84 11.27 17.69
C PRO A 30 -1.89 12.04 16.36
N LYS A 31 -2.73 13.07 16.28
CA LYS A 31 -2.94 13.86 15.04
C LYS A 31 -1.64 14.38 14.40
N SER A 32 -0.65 14.73 15.23
CA SER A 32 0.67 15.17 14.77
C SER A 32 1.39 14.09 13.97
N LEU A 33 1.37 12.83 14.46
CA LEU A 33 1.97 11.70 13.77
C LEU A 33 1.24 11.40 12.47
N THR A 34 -0.09 11.33 12.49
CA THR A 34 -0.86 11.04 11.27
C THR A 34 -0.62 12.10 10.19
N LYS A 35 -0.51 13.38 10.57
CA LYS A 35 -0.17 14.47 9.65
C LYS A 35 1.26 14.35 9.12
N LEU A 36 2.21 13.99 9.97
CA LEU A 36 3.61 13.76 9.57
C LEU A 36 3.69 12.59 8.60
N LEU A 37 3.06 11.45 8.92
CA LEU A 37 3.01 10.28 8.05
C LEU A 37 2.43 10.66 6.70
N ALA A 38 1.23 11.27 6.66
CA ALA A 38 0.62 11.73 5.40
C ALA A 38 1.51 12.71 4.60
N ARG A 39 2.36 13.50 5.28
CA ARG A 39 3.31 14.38 4.60
C ARG A 39 4.46 13.60 3.94
N ILE A 40 4.98 12.57 4.59
CA ILE A 40 6.13 11.79 4.11
C ILE A 40 5.74 10.61 3.21
N THR A 41 4.49 10.14 3.28
CA THR A 41 3.99 8.98 2.51
C THR A 41 4.29 9.06 1.01
N PRO A 42 4.14 10.20 0.31
CA PRO A 42 4.52 10.26 -1.11
C PRO A 42 6.01 9.94 -1.32
N ILE A 43 6.90 10.49 -0.50
CA ILE A 43 8.34 10.26 -0.60
C ILE A 43 8.67 8.79 -0.27
N LEU A 44 8.02 8.21 0.75
CA LEU A 44 8.15 6.80 1.08
C LEU A 44 7.70 5.89 -0.06
N ALA A 45 6.60 6.23 -0.75
CA ALA A 45 6.14 5.50 -1.92
C ALA A 45 7.18 5.52 -3.05
N LEU A 46 7.76 6.70 -3.33
CA LEU A 46 8.79 6.85 -4.36
C LEU A 46 10.04 6.01 -4.02
N ILE A 47 10.58 6.17 -2.82
CA ILE A 47 11.78 5.44 -2.37
C ILE A 47 11.51 3.93 -2.35
N GLY A 48 10.39 3.51 -1.79
CA GLY A 48 9.99 2.10 -1.75
C GLY A 48 9.83 1.50 -3.15
N GLY A 49 9.26 2.25 -4.10
CA GLY A 49 9.14 1.85 -5.49
C GLY A 49 10.51 1.61 -6.14
N ILE A 50 11.46 2.53 -5.96
CA ILE A 50 12.83 2.40 -6.48
C ILE A 50 13.54 1.21 -5.84
N ILE A 51 13.48 1.06 -4.51
CA ILE A 51 14.12 -0.04 -3.77
C ILE A 51 13.57 -1.40 -4.24
N ASN A 52 12.26 -1.52 -4.45
CA ASN A 52 11.66 -2.76 -4.95
C ASN A 52 12.17 -3.13 -6.34
N LEU A 53 12.32 -2.16 -7.24
CA LEU A 53 12.86 -2.42 -8.58
C LEU A 53 14.37 -2.74 -8.55
N LEU A 54 15.15 -2.07 -7.69
CA LEU A 54 16.57 -2.42 -7.50
C LEU A 54 16.74 -3.80 -6.88
N SER A 55 15.80 -4.23 -6.05
CA SER A 55 15.82 -5.57 -5.46
C SER A 55 15.68 -6.69 -6.50
N LEU A 56 15.26 -6.39 -7.73
CA LEU A 56 15.20 -7.39 -8.82
C LEU A 56 16.56 -8.01 -9.12
N PHE A 57 17.65 -7.24 -9.00
CA PHE A 57 19.01 -7.73 -9.23
C PHE A 57 19.48 -8.75 -8.19
N SER A 58 18.83 -8.79 -7.03
CA SER A 58 19.15 -9.74 -5.95
C SER A 58 18.42 -11.08 -6.08
N HIS A 59 17.54 -11.25 -7.09
CA HIS A 59 16.67 -12.41 -7.19
C HIS A 59 16.81 -13.14 -8.54
N PRO A 60 17.18 -14.43 -8.55
CA PRO A 60 17.32 -15.18 -9.79
C PRO A 60 15.95 -15.46 -10.43
N PHE A 61 15.70 -14.84 -11.58
CA PHE A 61 14.42 -14.91 -12.30
C PHE A 61 14.08 -16.34 -12.77
N LEU A 62 15.09 -17.12 -13.14
CA LEU A 62 14.92 -18.46 -13.73
C LEU A 62 14.47 -19.51 -12.71
N ILE A 63 14.84 -19.37 -11.44
CA ILE A 63 14.57 -20.36 -10.40
C ILE A 63 13.20 -20.09 -9.77
N ASN A 64 12.82 -18.82 -9.65
CA ASN A 64 11.58 -18.43 -9.00
C ASN A 64 11.05 -17.12 -9.59
N PRO A 65 10.29 -17.17 -10.69
CA PRO A 65 9.81 -15.96 -11.37
C PRO A 65 8.72 -15.23 -10.58
N LEU A 66 7.99 -15.90 -9.68
CA LEU A 66 6.90 -15.31 -8.92
C LEU A 66 7.37 -14.16 -8.01
N ARG A 67 8.54 -14.31 -7.39
CA ARG A 67 9.11 -13.30 -6.49
C ARG A 67 9.48 -11.99 -7.21
N PRO A 68 10.32 -11.96 -8.27
CA PRO A 68 10.62 -10.74 -9.00
C PRO A 68 9.38 -10.13 -9.65
N LEU A 69 8.42 -10.93 -10.14
CA LEU A 69 7.14 -10.40 -10.65
C LEU A 69 6.37 -9.62 -9.56
N SER A 70 6.30 -10.14 -8.35
CA SER A 70 5.65 -9.43 -7.24
C SER A 70 6.35 -8.11 -6.88
N LEU A 71 7.68 -8.07 -6.98
CA LEU A 71 8.48 -6.87 -6.75
C LEU A 71 8.26 -5.83 -7.85
N ILE A 72 8.16 -6.27 -9.11
CA ILE A 72 7.81 -5.40 -10.25
C ILE A 72 6.42 -4.81 -10.03
N ILE A 73 5.41 -5.64 -9.76
CA ILE A 73 4.02 -5.19 -9.55
C ILE A 73 3.96 -4.21 -8.37
N SER A 74 4.52 -4.58 -7.22
CA SER A 74 4.50 -3.73 -6.02
C SER A 74 5.29 -2.44 -6.23
N GLY A 75 6.44 -2.51 -6.91
CA GLY A 75 7.28 -1.36 -7.23
C GLY A 75 6.58 -0.39 -8.17
N ILE A 76 5.94 -0.88 -9.23
CA ILE A 76 5.15 -0.06 -10.15
C ILE A 76 3.98 0.60 -9.41
N LEU A 77 3.23 -0.15 -8.59
CA LEU A 77 2.13 0.42 -7.80
C LEU A 77 2.60 1.55 -6.89
N LEU A 78 3.75 1.38 -6.23
CA LEU A 78 4.36 2.41 -5.37
C LEU A 78 4.79 3.66 -6.15
N LEU A 79 5.42 3.48 -7.32
CA LEU A 79 5.82 4.60 -8.17
C LEU A 79 4.61 5.35 -8.73
N VAL A 80 3.60 4.62 -9.21
CA VAL A 80 2.35 5.20 -9.71
C VAL A 80 1.61 5.91 -8.58
N ALA A 81 1.73 5.44 -7.33
CA ALA A 81 1.12 6.10 -6.17
C ALA A 81 1.71 7.47 -5.87
N TYR A 82 2.95 7.78 -6.26
CA TYR A 82 3.62 9.03 -5.91
C TYR A 82 2.82 10.28 -6.33
N LYS A 83 2.43 10.35 -7.62
CA LYS A 83 1.68 11.49 -8.17
C LYS A 83 0.32 11.71 -7.48
N PRO A 84 -0.58 10.71 -7.36
CA PRO A 84 -1.85 10.89 -6.66
C PRO A 84 -1.66 11.16 -5.16
N LEU A 85 -0.67 10.57 -4.49
CA LEU A 85 -0.36 10.88 -3.10
C LEU A 85 0.07 12.35 -2.93
N LYS A 86 0.91 12.86 -3.83
CA LYS A 86 1.31 14.28 -3.81
C LYS A 86 0.12 15.22 -4.04
N GLN A 87 -0.83 14.81 -4.88
CA GLN A 87 -2.09 15.52 -5.14
C GLN A 87 -3.15 15.30 -4.05
N ARG A 88 -2.83 14.56 -2.97
CA ARG A 88 -3.75 14.17 -1.89
C ARG A 88 -5.01 13.47 -2.39
N GLN A 89 -4.86 12.69 -3.44
CA GLN A 89 -5.91 11.85 -3.99
C GLN A 89 -5.93 10.49 -3.31
N SER A 90 -7.14 9.99 -3.14
CA SER A 90 -7.43 8.78 -2.40
C SER A 90 -7.02 7.51 -3.15
N LEU A 91 -6.93 7.59 -4.48
CA LEU A 91 -6.34 6.57 -5.36
C LEU A 91 -4.91 6.22 -4.95
N GLY A 92 -4.11 7.18 -4.49
CA GLY A 92 -2.76 6.94 -4.01
C GLY A 92 -2.74 5.97 -2.82
N ILE A 93 -3.66 6.12 -1.87
CA ILE A 93 -3.79 5.22 -0.72
C ILE A 93 -4.21 3.82 -1.15
N THR A 94 -5.12 3.70 -2.12
CA THR A 94 -5.54 2.39 -2.64
C THR A 94 -4.38 1.68 -3.35
N LEU A 95 -3.54 2.40 -4.10
CA LEU A 95 -2.34 1.81 -4.70
C LEU A 95 -1.34 1.32 -3.64
N LEU A 96 -1.14 2.09 -2.56
CA LEU A 96 -0.33 1.65 -1.42
C LEU A 96 -0.91 0.44 -0.70
N PHE A 97 -2.24 0.36 -0.61
CA PHE A 97 -2.93 -0.78 -0.03
C PHE A 97 -2.62 -2.06 -0.84
N TRP A 98 -2.81 -2.01 -2.16
CA TRP A 98 -2.56 -3.16 -3.03
C TRP A 98 -1.08 -3.54 -3.09
N SER A 99 -0.16 -2.56 -3.06
CA SER A 99 1.28 -2.87 -3.03
C SER A 99 1.68 -3.54 -1.72
N SER A 100 1.18 -3.05 -0.58
CA SER A 100 1.44 -3.65 0.74
C SER A 100 0.88 -5.07 0.83
N LEU A 101 -0.32 -5.30 0.31
CA LEU A 101 -0.97 -6.61 0.34
C LEU A 101 -0.27 -7.61 -0.60
N THR A 102 0.14 -7.17 -1.78
CA THR A 102 0.93 -7.99 -2.72
C THR A 102 2.26 -8.38 -2.07
N HIS A 103 3.02 -7.41 -1.55
CA HIS A 103 4.32 -7.68 -0.94
C HIS A 103 4.21 -8.57 0.30
N GLY A 104 3.25 -8.30 1.18
CA GLY A 104 3.00 -9.09 2.39
C GLY A 104 2.61 -10.53 2.09
N LEU A 105 1.70 -10.74 1.13
CA LEU A 105 1.22 -12.08 0.77
C LEU A 105 2.34 -12.94 0.18
N ILE A 106 3.12 -12.39 -0.76
CA ILE A 106 4.23 -13.14 -1.37
C ILE A 106 5.28 -13.47 -0.32
N ASN A 107 5.70 -12.50 0.50
CA ASN A 107 6.68 -12.77 1.55
C ASN A 107 6.17 -13.81 2.56
N PHE A 108 4.89 -13.79 2.90
CA PHE A 108 4.30 -14.76 3.81
C PHE A 108 4.37 -16.18 3.24
N VAL A 109 4.04 -16.39 1.96
CA VAL A 109 4.14 -17.70 1.31
C VAL A 109 5.57 -18.25 1.36
N TRP A 110 6.58 -17.38 1.20
CA TRP A 110 7.98 -17.81 1.16
C TRP A 110 8.60 -18.05 2.53
N HIS A 111 8.32 -17.17 3.48
CA HIS A 111 8.98 -17.20 4.78
C HIS A 111 8.11 -17.84 5.87
N LEU A 112 6.81 -18.01 5.63
CA LEU A 112 5.80 -18.56 6.55
C LEU A 112 5.93 -18.00 7.98
N SER A 113 6.29 -16.73 8.07
CA SER A 113 6.65 -16.09 9.33
C SER A 113 5.52 -15.20 9.83
N PRO A 114 5.13 -15.32 11.12
CA PRO A 114 4.12 -14.46 11.71
C PRO A 114 4.56 -12.99 11.73
N SER A 115 5.87 -12.72 11.74
CA SER A 115 6.40 -11.35 11.69
C SER A 115 5.96 -10.60 10.43
N ILE A 116 5.77 -11.29 9.30
CA ILE A 116 5.33 -10.68 8.04
C ILE A 116 3.87 -10.27 8.10
N VAL A 117 3.04 -11.07 8.77
CA VAL A 117 1.64 -10.73 9.01
C VAL A 117 1.56 -9.45 9.85
N LEU A 118 2.38 -9.36 10.90
CA LEU A 118 2.43 -8.17 11.76
C LEU A 118 2.94 -6.93 11.02
N THR A 119 4.02 -7.02 10.25
CA THR A 119 4.54 -5.86 9.50
C THR A 119 3.56 -5.41 8.43
N THR A 120 2.93 -6.34 7.71
CA THR A 120 1.90 -6.02 6.72
C THR A 120 0.69 -5.37 7.38
N ALA A 121 0.21 -5.93 8.50
CA ALA A 121 -0.91 -5.36 9.26
C ALA A 121 -0.58 -3.96 9.76
N LEU A 122 0.65 -3.72 10.23
CA LEU A 122 1.11 -2.40 10.67
C LEU A 122 1.14 -1.40 9.50
N SER A 123 1.66 -1.79 8.34
CA SER A 123 1.62 -0.94 7.14
C SER A 123 0.20 -0.58 6.75
N LEU A 124 -0.71 -1.55 6.74
CA LEU A 124 -2.13 -1.32 6.42
C LEU A 124 -2.85 -0.47 7.48
N TYR A 125 -2.46 -0.61 8.75
CA TYR A 125 -2.94 0.23 9.84
C TYR A 125 -2.52 1.69 9.67
N PHE A 126 -1.26 1.95 9.32
CA PHE A 126 -0.82 3.31 9.00
C PHE A 126 -1.53 3.91 7.79
N LEU A 127 -1.79 3.11 6.76
CA LEU A 127 -2.59 3.54 5.61
C LEU A 127 -4.01 3.92 6.05
N TYR A 128 -4.65 3.11 6.89
CA TYR A 128 -5.96 3.42 7.46
C TYR A 128 -5.94 4.77 8.20
N GLN A 129 -4.94 5.00 9.04
CA GLN A 129 -4.80 6.22 9.84
C GLN A 129 -4.60 7.48 8.98
N ILE A 130 -3.75 7.43 7.96
CA ILE A 130 -3.49 8.61 7.11
C ILE A 130 -4.58 8.87 6.07
N ARG A 131 -5.37 7.85 5.71
CA ARG A 131 -6.37 7.90 4.64
C ARG A 131 -7.30 9.13 4.66
N PRO A 132 -7.80 9.61 5.81
CA PRO A 132 -8.64 10.82 5.86
C PRO A 132 -7.98 12.07 5.26
N HIS A 133 -6.64 12.14 5.23
CA HIS A 133 -5.88 13.28 4.68
C HIS A 133 -5.85 13.33 3.14
N TYR A 134 -6.30 12.25 2.47
CA TYR A 134 -6.23 12.07 1.02
C TYR A 134 -7.61 12.11 0.34
N ASN A 135 -8.62 12.69 1.01
CA ASN A 135 -9.99 12.70 0.52
C ASN A 135 -10.32 13.94 -0.33
N HIS A 136 -9.31 14.64 -0.85
CA HIS A 136 -9.51 15.82 -1.70
C HIS A 136 -9.75 15.38 -3.16
N ARG A 137 -10.98 15.62 -3.63
CA ARG A 137 -11.34 15.49 -5.05
C ARG A 137 -10.69 16.63 -5.83
N GLN A 138 -9.92 16.28 -6.85
CA GLN A 138 -9.95 16.98 -8.13
C GLN A 138 -10.26 15.93 -9.18
#